data_AF-A0A5C7J682-F1
#
_entry.id   AF-A0A5C7J682-F1
#
_cell.length_a   1.000
_cell.length_b   1.000
_cell.length_c   1.000
_cell.angle_alpha   90.00
_cell.angle_beta   90.00
_cell.angle_gamma   90.00
#
_symmetry.space_group_name_H-M   'P 1'
#
loop_
_entity.id
_entity.type
_entity.pdbx_description
1 polymer ?
#
loop_
_entity_poly.entity_id
_entity_poly.type
_entity_poly.pdbx_seq_one_letter_code
_entity_poly.pdbx_strand_id
1 'polypeptide(L)'
;MRANQDFSYRITETMEVHPVFDFIQKTSGNNDEEMYGNFNMGAGFVVFVRPGDAQSAVHLIEDYTNLKAKVIGSVENGPKQVVIEPLDIGFGEDTLEVRS
;
A
#
# COMPACT_ATOMS: atom_id res chain seq x y z
N MET A 1 -12.22 -1.07 2.25
CA MET A 1 -11.79 0.36 2.23
C MET A 1 -12.95 1.26 2.66
N ARG A 2 -12.71 2.40 3.33
CA ARG A 2 -13.76 3.17 4.05
C ARG A 2 -14.24 4.47 3.38
N ALA A 3 -13.67 4.88 2.25
CA ALA A 3 -14.16 6.05 1.52
C ALA A 3 -15.49 5.71 0.83
N ASN A 4 -16.46 6.63 0.87
CA ASN A 4 -17.76 6.47 0.20
C ASN A 4 -17.70 6.86 -1.28
N GLN A 5 -16.62 7.52 -1.70
CA GLN A 5 -16.39 7.94 -3.07
C GLN A 5 -15.59 6.89 -3.84
N ASP A 6 -15.79 6.89 -5.16
CA ASP A 6 -15.03 6.08 -6.09
C ASP A 6 -13.62 6.69 -6.26
N PHE A 7 -12.65 6.04 -5.62
CA PHE A 7 -11.24 6.40 -5.70
C PHE A 7 -10.39 5.22 -6.12
N SER A 8 -9.45 5.49 -7.02
CA SER A 8 -8.36 4.59 -7.38
C SER A 8 -7.10 4.99 -6.61
N TYR A 9 -6.56 4.06 -5.84
CA TYR A 9 -5.35 4.23 -5.04
C TYR A 9 -4.19 3.63 -5.82
N ARG A 10 -3.32 4.46 -6.37
CA ARG A 10 -2.21 4.04 -7.22
C ARG A 10 -0.91 4.07 -6.44
N ILE A 11 -0.37 2.90 -6.16
CA ILE A 11 0.93 2.69 -5.52
C ILE A 11 1.96 2.53 -6.63
N THR A 12 2.79 3.56 -6.79
CA THR A 12 3.84 3.64 -7.81
C THR A 12 5.18 3.12 -7.29
N GLU A 13 5.35 3.04 -5.97
CA GLU A 13 6.55 2.54 -5.31
C GLU A 13 6.17 1.75 -4.05
N THR A 14 6.87 0.66 -3.76
CA THR A 14 6.67 -0.13 -2.54
C THR A 14 7.69 0.22 -1.45
N MET A 15 7.37 -0.16 -0.21
CA MET A 15 8.30 -0.09 0.92
C MET A 15 9.23 -1.30 0.92
N GLU A 16 10.34 -1.20 1.64
CA GLU A 16 11.23 -2.33 1.88
C GLU A 16 10.47 -3.45 2.62
N VAL A 17 10.42 -4.63 1.99
CA VAL A 17 9.74 -5.80 2.55
C VAL A 17 10.65 -6.46 3.57
N HIS A 18 10.14 -6.70 4.78
CA HIS A 18 10.92 -7.41 5.81
C HIS A 18 11.20 -8.86 5.38
N PRO A 19 12.42 -9.40 5.57
CA PRO A 19 12.79 -10.76 5.11
C PRO A 19 11.91 -11.91 5.62
N VAL A 20 11.11 -11.66 6.65
CA VAL A 20 10.13 -12.64 7.15
C VAL A 20 9.05 -12.95 6.11
N PHE A 21 8.67 -11.98 5.28
CA PHE A 21 7.65 -12.18 4.25
C PHE A 21 8.17 -13.06 3.12
N ASP A 22 9.46 -12.95 2.75
CA ASP A 22 10.08 -13.88 1.80
C ASP A 22 10.03 -15.33 2.30
N PHE A 23 10.25 -15.54 3.60
CA PHE A 23 10.15 -16.86 4.22
C PHE A 23 8.72 -17.40 4.20
N ILE A 24 7.74 -16.55 4.56
CA ILE A 24 6.31 -16.90 4.53
C ILE A 24 5.88 -17.25 3.11
N GLN A 25 6.23 -16.43 2.12
CA GLN A 25 5.89 -16.65 0.71
C GLN A 25 6.44 -17.98 0.20
N LYS A 26 7.73 -18.25 0.43
CA LYS A 26 8.37 -19.51 0.02
C LYS A 26 7.76 -20.74 0.68
N THR A 27 7.34 -20.62 1.94
CA THR A 27 6.80 -21.75 2.71
C THR A 27 5.31 -22.01 2.44
N SER A 28 4.54 -20.96 2.16
CA SER A 28 3.12 -21.06 1.82
C SER A 28 2.88 -21.40 0.36
N GLY A 29 3.80 -21.05 -0.54
CA GLY A 29 3.61 -21.15 -1.99
C GLY A 29 2.75 -20.02 -2.56
N ASN A 30 2.48 -18.98 -1.76
CA ASN A 30 1.69 -17.83 -2.19
C ASN A 30 2.39 -17.02 -3.29
N ASN A 31 1.61 -16.49 -4.23
CA ASN A 31 2.11 -15.52 -5.21
C ASN A 31 2.12 -14.09 -4.63
N ASP A 32 2.66 -13.12 -5.39
CA ASP A 32 2.75 -11.72 -4.93
C ASP A 32 1.38 -11.10 -4.66
N GLU A 33 0.37 -11.39 -5.49
CA GLU A 33 -1.01 -10.91 -5.29
C GLU A 33 -1.58 -11.38 -3.94
N GLU A 34 -1.39 -12.66 -3.61
CA GLU A 34 -1.81 -13.23 -2.32
C GLU A 34 -1.01 -12.66 -1.14
N MET A 35 0.27 -12.37 -1.35
CA MET A 35 1.10 -11.76 -0.31
C MET A 35 0.66 -10.32 -0.03
N TYR A 36 0.46 -9.50 -1.05
CA TYR A 36 0.02 -8.11 -0.90
C TYR A 36 -1.46 -7.98 -0.51
N GLY A 37 -2.29 -8.97 -0.80
CA GLY A 37 -3.68 -9.03 -0.36
C GLY A 37 -3.85 -9.36 1.13
N ASN A 38 -2.89 -10.10 1.72
CA ASN A 38 -3.00 -10.62 3.09
C ASN A 38 -2.01 -10.00 4.10
N PHE A 39 -0.90 -9.45 3.63
CA PHE A 39 0.16 -8.89 4.47
C PHE A 39 0.44 -7.44 4.10
N ASN A 40 1.01 -6.69 5.05
CA ASN A 40 1.35 -5.28 4.84
C ASN A 40 2.53 -5.06 3.87
N MET A 41 3.32 -6.12 3.61
CA MET A 41 4.48 -6.12 2.72
C MET A 41 5.40 -4.89 2.92
N GLY A 42 5.68 -4.56 4.18
CA GLY A 42 6.58 -3.47 4.57
C GLY A 42 5.90 -2.12 4.85
N ALA A 43 4.66 -1.91 4.39
CA ALA A 43 3.90 -0.68 4.63
C ALA A 43 2.90 -0.85 5.79
N GLY A 44 3.36 -0.69 7.03
CA GLY A 44 2.50 -0.85 8.22
C GLY A 44 1.45 0.25 8.43
N PHE A 45 1.70 1.45 7.90
CA PHE A 45 0.80 2.60 7.96
C PHE A 45 0.82 3.37 6.65
N VAL A 46 -0.32 3.92 6.25
CA VAL A 46 -0.48 4.81 5.09
C VAL A 46 -1.17 6.07 5.54
N VAL A 47 -0.63 7.22 5.15
CA VAL A 47 -1.19 8.55 5.44
C VAL A 47 -1.56 9.23 4.13
N PHE A 48 -2.78 9.76 4.06
CA PHE A 48 -3.26 10.54 2.92
C PHE A 48 -3.19 12.02 3.26
N VAL A 49 -2.54 12.80 2.40
CA VAL A 49 -2.39 14.27 2.56
C VAL A 49 -2.79 14.99 1.28
N ARG A 50 -2.91 16.32 1.35
CA ARG A 50 -3.21 17.12 0.17
C ARG A 50 -2.04 17.11 -0.81
N PRO A 51 -2.30 17.32 -2.12
CA PRO A 51 -1.24 17.56 -3.09
C PRO A 51 -0.32 18.70 -2.61
N GLY A 52 0.99 18.47 -2.61
CA GLY A 52 2.00 19.40 -2.13
C GLY A 52 2.50 19.14 -0.71
N ASP A 53 1.72 18.48 0.15
CA ASP A 53 2.10 18.23 1.55
C ASP A 53 2.87 16.92 1.75
N ALA A 54 2.96 16.07 0.73
CA ALA A 54 3.49 14.71 0.83
C ALA A 54 4.93 14.65 1.35
N GLN A 55 5.82 15.49 0.81
CA GLN A 55 7.22 15.50 1.23
C GLN A 55 7.39 16.08 2.64
N SER A 56 6.62 17.12 2.98
CA SER A 56 6.63 17.69 4.33
C SER A 56 6.14 16.67 5.36
N ALA A 57 5.13 15.86 5.03
CA ALA A 57 4.67 14.78 5.89
C ALA A 57 5.75 13.71 6.11
N VAL A 58 6.50 13.33 5.07
CA VAL A 58 7.64 12.41 5.20
C VAL A 58 8.67 12.98 6.19
N HIS A 59 9.11 14.22 6.00
CA HIS A 59 10.09 14.84 6.91
C HIS A 59 9.57 14.90 8.35
N LEU A 60 8.32 15.31 8.57
CA LEU A 60 7.74 15.34 9.92
C LEU A 60 7.69 13.95 10.57
N ILE A 61 7.36 12.90 9.82
CA ILE A 61 7.33 11.55 10.38
C ILE A 61 8.74 11.10 10.78
N GLU A 62 9.73 11.33 9.93
CA GLU A 62 11.12 10.92 10.18
C GLU A 62 11.81 11.76 11.27
N ASP A 63 11.45 13.05 11.40
CA ASP A 63 12.03 13.95 12.41
C ASP A 63 11.49 13.66 13.83
N TYR A 64 10.21 13.28 13.93
CA TYR A 64 9.52 13.14 15.23
C TYR A 64 9.30 11.68 15.64
N THR A 65 9.63 10.71 14.79
CA THR A 65 9.50 9.29 15.08
C THR A 65 10.73 8.53 14.59
N ASN A 66 10.90 7.27 15.03
CA ASN A 66 11.94 6.40 14.49
C ASN A 66 11.46 5.59 13.27
N LEU A 67 10.39 6.03 12.61
CA LEU A 67 9.83 5.36 11.43
C LEU A 67 10.40 5.97 10.16
N LYS A 68 10.70 5.13 9.17
CA LYS A 68 10.97 5.57 7.80
C LYS A 68 9.65 5.90 7.11
N ALA A 69 9.63 6.95 6.30
CA ALA A 69 8.47 7.33 5.51
C ALA A 69 8.84 7.58 4.05
N LYS A 70 7.90 7.34 3.16
CA LYS A 70 8.10 7.51 1.71
C LYS A 70 6.78 7.90 1.04
N VAL A 71 6.85 8.74 0.03
CA VAL A 71 5.73 8.96 -0.88
C VAL A 71 5.65 7.76 -1.81
N ILE A 72 4.59 6.95 -1.69
CA ILE A 72 4.46 5.68 -2.40
C ILE A 72 3.45 5.72 -3.56
N GLY A 73 2.77 6.84 -3.77
CA GLY A 73 1.71 6.91 -4.76
C GLY A 73 0.74 8.07 -4.57
N SER A 74 -0.44 7.94 -5.16
CA SER A 74 -1.49 8.95 -5.14
C SER A 74 -2.89 8.36 -5.14
N VAL A 75 -3.88 9.21 -4.87
CA VAL A 75 -5.31 8.88 -4.95
C VAL A 75 -5.93 9.68 -6.09
N GLU A 76 -6.62 9.00 -6.99
CA GLU A 76 -7.26 9.57 -8.16
C GLU A 76 -8.76 9.29 -8.14
N ASN A 77 -9.55 10.14 -8.79
CA ASN A 77 -10.94 9.80 -9.11
C ASN A 77 -10.95 8.64 -10.10
N GLY A 78 -11.74 7.60 -9.81
CA GLY A 78 -11.76 6.39 -10.64
C GLY A 78 -12.53 5.29 -9.93
N PRO A 79 -12.64 4.08 -10.51
CA PRO A 79 -13.30 2.97 -9.83
C PRO A 79 -12.62 2.71 -8.48
N LYS A 80 -13.39 2.16 -7.53
CA LYS A 80 -12.91 1.81 -6.21
C LYS A 80 -11.93 0.64 -6.30
N GLN A 81 -10.64 0.96 -6.29
CA GLN A 81 -9.57 -0.04 -6.49
C GLN A 81 -8.26 0.38 -5.85
N VAL A 82 -7.37 -0.59 -5.68
CA VAL A 82 -5.95 -0.40 -5.39
C VAL A 82 -5.14 -0.97 -6.54
N VAL A 83 -4.18 -0.22 -7.05
CA VAL A 83 -3.24 -0.67 -8.10
C VAL A 83 -1.82 -0.57 -7.55
N ILE A 84 -1.08 -1.68 -7.57
CA ILE A 84 0.34 -1.74 -7.20
C ILE A 84 1.14 -1.90 -8.48
N GLU A 85 1.51 -0.77 -9.07
CA GLU A 85 2.08 -0.70 -10.41
C GLU A 85 3.40 -1.47 -10.58
N PRO A 86 4.34 -1.42 -9.61
CA PRO A 86 5.61 -2.15 -9.76
C PRO A 86 5.44 -3.66 -9.88
N LEU A 87 4.28 -4.20 -9.50
CA LEU A 87 4.00 -5.63 -9.47
C LEU A 87 2.88 -6.05 -10.43
N ASP A 88 2.29 -5.11 -11.17
CA ASP A 88 1.14 -5.35 -12.05
C ASP A 88 -0.06 -6.02 -11.30
N ILE A 89 -0.30 -5.60 -10.05
CA ILE A 89 -1.37 -6.13 -9.20
C ILE A 89 -2.49 -5.10 -9.08
N GLY A 90 -3.74 -5.54 -9.24
CA GLY A 90 -4.94 -4.72 -9.05
C GLY A 90 -5.97 -5.41 -8.17
N PHE A 91 -6.47 -4.69 -7.16
CA PHE A 91 -7.57 -5.13 -6.30
C PHE A 91 -8.78 -4.21 -6.54
N GLY A 92 -9.80 -4.73 -7.21
CA GLY A 92 -11.08 -4.05 -7.41
C GLY A 92 -12.04 -4.24 -6.23
N GLU A 93 -13.17 -3.54 -6.27
CA GLU A 93 -14.19 -3.56 -5.20
C GLU A 93 -14.55 -4.98 -4.70
N ASP A 94 -14.78 -5.92 -5.62
CA ASP A 94 -15.18 -7.31 -5.31
C ASP A 94 -14.09 -8.10 -4.57
N THR A 95 -12.83 -7.66 -4.67
CA THR A 95 -11.67 -8.31 -4.03
C THR A 95 -11.18 -7.60 -2.77
N LEU A 96 -11.73 -6.41 -2.48
CA LEU A 96 -11.33 -5.55 -1.36
C LEU A 96 -12.09 -5.84 -0.07
N GLU A 97 -12.97 -6.84 -0.05
CA GLU A 97 -13.57 -7.36 1.17
C GLU A 97 -12.53 -8.15 1.96
N VAL A 98 -12.57 -8.02 3.29
CA VAL A 98 -11.74 -8.85 4.17
C VAL A 98 -12.15 -10.31 3.94
N ARG A 99 -11.28 -11.09 3.32
CA ARG A 99 -11.46 -12.54 3.19
C ARG A 99 -11.42 -13.14 4.59
N SER A 100 -12.59 -13.54 5.11
CA SER A 100 -12.77 -14.18 6.42
C SER A 100 -12.59 -15.68 6.34
#